data_AF-A0A7L3PI07-F1
#
_entry.id   AF-A0A7L3PI07-F1
#
_cell.length_a   1.000
_cell.length_b   1.000
_cell.length_c   1.000
_cell.angle_alpha   90.00
_cell.angle_beta   90.00
_cell.angle_gamma   90.00
#
_symmetry.space_group_name_H-M   'P 1'
#
loop_
_entity.id
_entity.type
_entity.pdbx_description
1 polymer ?
#
loop_
_entity_poly.entity_id
_entity_poly.type
_entity_poly.pdbx_seq_one_letter_code
_entity_poly.pdbx_strand_id
1 'polypeptide(L)'
;ENAEITLDVSLAYRDDTFSEWEEIAHAIENRKLKCTFSSPKTLESEGRHYDCDFLPFMEIGSVAHKYYLINIRLPSFSPLFHETHREGGATWRGSVPEGLVAGGDTSPIAVLSLSMLNFGFWASVLPLHTGKRCCFCLSRVIFALGISMTFINIPVEWFSIGFDWTWMLLFGDIRQGIFYAMLLSFWIIFCGEHMM
;
A
#
# COMPACT_ATOMS: atom_id res chain seq x y z
N GLU A 1 -15.79 9.97 -24.88
CA GLU A 1 -15.61 10.05 -23.42
C GLU A 1 -15.13 8.76 -22.75
N ASN A 2 -14.97 7.62 -23.45
CA ASN A 2 -14.35 6.42 -22.89
C ASN A 2 -13.18 5.97 -23.76
N ALA A 3 -12.03 6.65 -23.63
CA ALA A 3 -10.79 6.16 -24.23
C ALA A 3 -10.25 5.05 -23.33
N GLU A 4 -10.11 3.84 -23.87
CA GLU A 4 -9.48 2.71 -23.19
C GLU A 4 -8.08 2.51 -23.77
N ILE A 5 -7.11 2.31 -22.90
CA ILE A 5 -5.73 2.00 -23.25
C ILE A 5 -5.43 0.58 -22.81
N THR A 6 -4.88 -0.22 -23.72
CA THR A 6 -4.34 -1.55 -23.40
C THR A 6 -2.86 -1.39 -23.09
N LEU A 7 -2.47 -1.81 -21.89
CA LEU A 7 -1.10 -1.83 -21.41
C LEU A 7 -0.66 -3.29 -21.32
N ASP A 8 0.39 -3.63 -22.05
CA ASP A 8 1.07 -4.91 -21.95
C ASP A 8 2.33 -4.70 -21.12
N VAL A 9 2.31 -5.18 -19.87
CA VAL A 9 3.32 -4.88 -18.86
C VAL A 9 4.02 -6.16 -18.46
N SER A 10 5.36 -6.12 -18.46
CA SER A 10 6.20 -7.21 -17.94
C SER A 10 7.15 -6.66 -16.88
N LEU A 11 7.16 -7.29 -15.70
CA LEU A 11 8.07 -7.02 -14.61
C LEU A 11 9.09 -8.15 -14.52
N ALA A 12 10.37 -7.81 -14.55
CA ALA A 12 11.47 -8.73 -14.32
C ALA A 12 12.40 -8.21 -13.21
N TYR A 13 13.15 -9.11 -12.60
CA TYR A 13 14.12 -8.80 -11.55
C TYR A 13 15.48 -9.39 -11.84
N ARG A 14 16.47 -8.87 -11.10
CA ARG A 14 17.83 -9.38 -11.13
C ARG A 14 18.62 -8.92 -9.89
N ASP A 15 19.50 -9.78 -9.39
CA ASP A 15 20.35 -9.45 -8.24
C ASP A 15 21.79 -9.07 -8.58
N ASP A 16 22.34 -9.60 -9.69
CA ASP A 16 23.69 -9.29 -10.18
C ASP A 16 23.65 -8.54 -11.51
N THR A 17 24.61 -7.64 -11.75
CA THR A 17 24.63 -6.83 -12.98
C THR A 17 24.85 -7.63 -14.26
N PHE A 18 25.31 -8.88 -14.17
CA PHE A 18 25.65 -9.75 -15.30
C PHE A 18 24.72 -10.94 -15.48
N SER A 19 23.80 -11.22 -14.54
CA SER A 19 22.84 -12.30 -14.72
C SER A 19 21.75 -11.92 -15.73
N GLU A 20 21.03 -12.93 -16.21
CA GLU A 20 19.84 -12.74 -17.03
C GLU A 20 18.68 -12.21 -16.16
N TRP A 21 17.74 -11.52 -16.80
CA TRP A 21 16.54 -11.03 -16.13
C TRP A 21 15.54 -12.16 -15.98
N GLU A 22 15.01 -12.34 -14.77
CA GLU A 22 13.96 -13.32 -14.50
C GLU A 22 12.61 -12.62 -14.39
N GLU A 23 11.61 -13.11 -15.12
CA GLU A 23 10.29 -12.51 -15.16
C GLU A 23 9.50 -12.86 -13.89
N ILE A 24 9.03 -11.84 -13.16
CA ILE A 24 8.17 -11.99 -11.98
C ILE A 24 6.72 -12.16 -12.42
N ALA A 25 6.28 -11.26 -13.31
CA ALA A 25 4.89 -11.14 -13.70
C ALA A 25 4.76 -10.47 -15.06
N HIS A 26 3.83 -10.97 -15.85
CA HIS A 26 3.41 -10.38 -17.11
C HIS A 26 1.88 -10.31 -17.13
N ALA A 27 1.36 -9.12 -17.41
CA ALA A 27 -0.07 -8.87 -17.44
C ALA A 27 -0.44 -7.90 -18.56
N ILE A 28 -1.53 -8.21 -19.25
CA ILE A 28 -2.16 -7.32 -20.21
C ILE A 28 -3.41 -6.75 -19.56
N GLU A 29 -3.41 -5.45 -19.30
CA GLU A 29 -4.51 -4.77 -18.63
C GLU A 29 -5.10 -3.66 -19.48
N ASN A 30 -6.43 -3.58 -19.48
CA ASN A 30 -7.16 -2.49 -20.10
C ASN A 30 -7.55 -1.47 -19.05
N ARG A 31 -7.16 -0.21 -19.23
CA ARG A 31 -7.46 0.88 -18.30
C ARG A 31 -8.20 2.00 -19.02
N LYS A 32 -9.11 2.66 -18.32
CA LYS A 32 -9.88 3.81 -18.85
C LYS A 32 -9.11 5.09 -18.57
N LEU A 33 -8.93 5.92 -19.61
CA LEU A 33 -8.33 7.23 -19.51
C LEU A 33 -9.41 8.28 -19.25
N LYS A 34 -9.30 8.95 -18.11
CA LYS A 34 -10.12 10.11 -17.76
C LYS A 34 -9.28 11.37 -17.93
N CYS A 35 -9.39 11.95 -19.12
CA CYS A 35 -8.63 13.13 -19.52
C CYS A 35 -9.58 14.28 -19.81
N THR A 36 -9.23 15.47 -19.32
CA THR A 36 -9.95 16.71 -19.58
C THR A 36 -9.04 17.65 -20.36
N PHE A 37 -9.63 18.38 -21.31
CA PHE A 37 -8.93 19.42 -22.03
C PHE A 37 -9.47 20.76 -21.55
N SER A 38 -8.67 21.45 -20.74
CA SER A 38 -9.05 22.71 -20.11
C SER A 38 -9.01 23.91 -21.07
N SER A 39 -8.31 23.79 -22.20
CA SER A 39 -8.18 24.86 -23.19
C SER A 39 -9.33 24.84 -24.21
N PRO A 40 -9.73 25.99 -24.77
CA PRO A 40 -10.66 26.02 -25.90
C PRO A 40 -10.00 25.34 -27.10
N LYS A 41 -10.76 24.53 -27.85
CA LYS A 41 -10.29 23.81 -29.04
C LYS A 41 -10.10 24.77 -30.22
N THR A 42 -9.07 25.61 -30.17
CA THR A 42 -8.68 26.55 -31.22
C THR A 42 -7.34 26.13 -31.86
N LEU A 43 -7.04 26.65 -33.06
CA LEU A 43 -5.77 26.37 -33.75
C LEU A 43 -4.53 26.77 -32.90
N GLU A 44 -4.66 27.79 -32.04
CA GLU A 44 -3.59 28.22 -31.11
C GLU A 44 -3.37 27.25 -29.93
N SER A 45 -4.30 26.33 -29.72
CA SER A 45 -4.24 25.33 -28.65
C SER A 45 -3.70 23.97 -29.12
N GLU A 46 -3.37 23.84 -30.42
CA GLU A 46 -2.72 22.66 -30.96
C GLU A 46 -1.35 22.46 -30.29
N GLY A 47 -1.10 21.23 -29.81
CA GLY A 47 0.12 20.88 -29.08
C GLY A 47 0.02 21.01 -27.55
N ARG A 48 -1.10 21.51 -26.99
CA ARG A 48 -1.32 21.49 -25.54
C ARG A 48 -1.64 20.07 -25.05
N HIS A 49 -1.16 19.75 -23.85
CA HIS A 49 -1.39 18.46 -23.23
C HIS A 49 -2.80 18.34 -22.66
N TYR A 50 -3.33 17.12 -22.70
CA TYR A 50 -4.51 16.76 -21.92
C TYR A 50 -4.13 16.61 -20.46
N ASP A 51 -5.00 17.07 -19.57
CA ASP A 51 -4.87 16.88 -18.14
C ASP A 51 -5.61 15.59 -17.76
N CYS A 52 -4.86 14.55 -17.39
CA CYS A 52 -5.38 13.21 -17.13
C CYS A 52 -5.20 12.81 -15.67
N ASP A 53 -6.22 12.15 -15.11
CA ASP A 53 -6.13 11.57 -13.77
C ASP A 53 -5.04 10.47 -13.73
N PHE A 54 -4.37 10.30 -12.58
CA PHE A 54 -3.37 9.24 -12.40
C PHE A 54 -3.99 7.85 -12.54
N LEU A 55 -3.26 6.95 -13.21
CA LEU A 55 -3.65 5.55 -13.36
C LEU A 55 -2.91 4.69 -12.34
N PRO A 56 -3.61 3.88 -11.52
CA PRO A 56 -2.95 2.90 -10.68
C PRO A 56 -2.27 1.85 -11.56
N PHE A 57 -0.94 1.72 -11.43
CA PHE A 57 -0.14 0.86 -12.28
C PHE A 57 0.14 -0.48 -11.61
N MET A 58 0.97 -0.50 -10.56
CA MET A 58 1.23 -1.68 -9.76
C MET A 58 1.69 -1.32 -8.35
N GLU A 59 1.49 -2.25 -7.42
CA GLU A 59 2.00 -2.18 -6.06
C GLU A 59 2.67 -3.52 -5.74
N ILE A 60 3.91 -3.48 -5.25
CA ILE A 60 4.69 -4.67 -4.94
C ILE A 60 4.79 -4.81 -3.43
N GLY A 61 4.53 -6.02 -2.93
CA GLY A 61 4.42 -6.30 -1.50
C GLY A 61 5.73 -6.23 -0.70
N SER A 62 6.85 -6.48 -1.36
CA SER A 62 8.20 -6.45 -0.78
C SER A 62 9.24 -6.18 -1.85
N VAL A 63 10.33 -5.50 -1.47
CA VAL A 63 11.48 -5.25 -2.35
C VAL A 63 12.54 -6.31 -2.05
N ALA A 64 12.40 -7.45 -2.72
CA ALA A 64 13.23 -8.63 -2.59
C ALA A 64 14.61 -8.50 -3.26
N HIS A 65 14.63 -7.87 -4.43
CA HIS A 65 15.76 -7.89 -5.35
C HIS A 65 16.40 -6.52 -5.49
N LYS A 66 17.66 -6.49 -5.94
CA LYS A 66 18.40 -5.23 -6.10
C LYS A 66 17.97 -4.43 -7.31
N TYR A 67 17.63 -5.11 -8.41
CA TYR A 67 17.28 -4.47 -9.68
C TYR A 67 15.95 -5.01 -10.20
N TYR A 68 15.12 -4.09 -10.67
CA TYR A 68 13.85 -4.38 -11.31
C TYR A 68 13.82 -3.73 -12.70
N LEU A 69 13.28 -4.46 -13.67
CA LEU A 69 13.04 -3.98 -15.03
C LEU A 69 11.54 -4.03 -15.29
N ILE A 70 10.97 -2.87 -15.63
CA ILE A 70 9.58 -2.74 -16.01
C ILE A 70 9.55 -2.45 -17.51
N ASN A 71 8.97 -3.36 -18.28
CA ASN A 71 8.71 -3.17 -19.70
C ASN A 71 7.24 -2.83 -19.89
N ILE A 72 6.94 -1.68 -20.50
CA ILE A 72 5.58 -1.25 -20.81
C ILE A 72 5.46 -1.16 -22.32
N ARG A 73 4.68 -2.06 -22.90
CA ARG A 73 4.32 -2.06 -24.30
C ARG A 73 2.90 -1.55 -24.45
N LEU A 74 2.71 -0.71 -25.45
CA LEU A 74 1.39 -0.26 -25.88
C LEU A 74 1.11 -0.97 -27.20
N PRO A 75 0.48 -2.15 -27.20
CA PRO A 75 0.06 -2.79 -28.43
C PRO A 75 -0.89 -1.84 -29.15
N SER A 76 -0.50 -1.41 -30.35
CA SER A 76 -1.20 -0.41 -31.13
C SER A 76 -2.69 -0.73 -31.23
N PHE A 77 -3.49 0.26 -30.85
CA PHE A 77 -4.95 0.26 -30.87
C PHE A 77 -5.52 -0.20 -32.22
N SER A 78 -6.63 -0.94 -32.17
CA SER A 78 -7.45 -1.37 -33.30
C SER A 78 -7.99 -0.15 -34.11
N PRO A 79 -8.44 -0.33 -35.37
CA PRO A 79 -8.39 0.68 -36.45
C PRO A 79 -9.41 1.83 -36.35
N LEU A 80 -10.03 2.08 -35.19
CA LEU A 80 -10.92 3.23 -34.97
C LEU A 80 -10.19 4.57 -34.81
N PHE A 81 -8.85 4.55 -34.82
CA PHE A 81 -7.98 5.73 -34.85
C PHE A 81 -7.40 6.02 -36.25
N HIS A 82 -7.83 5.28 -37.27
CA HIS A 82 -7.29 5.41 -38.64
C HIS A 82 -7.92 6.55 -39.45
N GLU A 83 -8.90 7.29 -38.93
CA GLU A 83 -9.49 8.42 -39.67
C GLU A 83 -9.00 9.82 -39.25
N THR A 84 -8.14 9.98 -38.24
CA THR A 84 -7.70 11.33 -37.81
C THR A 84 -6.19 11.56 -37.75
N HIS A 85 -5.36 10.65 -38.23
CA HIS A 85 -3.90 10.85 -38.24
C HIS A 85 -3.30 10.75 -39.63
N ARG A 86 -3.47 11.82 -40.43
CA ARG A 86 -2.54 12.09 -41.54
C ARG A 86 -1.34 12.94 -41.10
N GLU A 87 -1.45 13.78 -40.07
CA GLU A 87 -0.33 14.61 -39.58
C GLU A 87 -0.53 14.89 -38.08
N GLY A 88 0.39 14.43 -37.22
CA GLY A 88 0.40 14.79 -35.80
C GLY A 88 0.63 13.60 -34.88
N GLY A 89 1.87 13.20 -34.67
CA GLY A 89 2.20 12.18 -33.67
C GLY A 89 1.90 12.70 -32.27
N ALA A 90 0.90 12.15 -31.59
CA ALA A 90 0.70 12.38 -30.16
C ALA A 90 1.82 11.64 -29.40
N THR A 91 2.80 12.39 -28.89
CA THR A 91 3.87 11.84 -28.04
C THR A 91 3.35 11.78 -26.61
N TRP A 92 3.15 10.58 -26.09
CA TRP A 92 2.75 10.35 -24.70
C TRP A 92 3.98 10.41 -23.80
N ARG A 93 3.96 11.27 -22.78
CA ARG A 93 4.99 11.32 -21.72
C ARG A 93 4.32 10.97 -20.40
N GLY A 94 4.47 9.71 -19.98
CA GLY A 94 4.07 9.27 -18.64
C GLY A 94 5.25 9.41 -17.68
N SER A 95 5.01 10.02 -16.53
CA SER A 95 5.94 9.97 -15.40
C SER A 95 5.41 8.90 -14.45
N VAL A 96 6.22 7.91 -14.09
CA VAL A 96 5.88 6.93 -13.06
C VAL A 96 6.51 7.41 -11.76
N PRO A 97 5.75 8.03 -10.83
CA PRO A 97 6.29 8.38 -9.53
C PRO A 97 6.53 7.10 -8.71
N GLU A 98 7.77 6.89 -8.29
CA GLU A 98 8.13 5.81 -7.37
C GLU A 98 7.75 6.22 -5.94
N GLY A 99 6.73 5.57 -5.38
CA GLY A 99 6.36 5.71 -3.98
C GLY A 99 7.03 4.65 -3.13
N LEU A 100 8.32 4.82 -2.80
CA LEU A 100 8.98 3.95 -1.82
C LEU A 100 8.59 4.44 -0.43
N VAL A 101 7.84 3.63 0.32
CA VAL A 101 7.66 3.86 1.76
C VAL A 101 9.04 3.66 2.39
N ALA A 102 9.67 4.77 2.80
CA ALA A 102 10.87 4.71 3.61
C ALA A 102 10.55 3.88 4.86
N GLY A 103 11.10 2.67 4.95
CA GLY A 103 11.03 1.85 6.15
C GLY A 103 11.54 2.71 7.29
N GLY A 104 10.66 3.07 8.22
CA GLY A 104 10.95 4.11 9.22
C GLY A 104 12.29 3.88 9.91
N ASP A 105 13.07 4.94 10.04
CA ASP A 105 14.39 5.06 10.70
C ASP A 105 14.40 4.63 12.20
N THR A 106 13.41 3.87 12.66
CA THR A 106 13.38 3.27 13.98
C THR A 106 14.34 2.10 14.05
N SER A 107 15.46 2.31 14.77
CA SER A 107 16.44 1.26 15.06
C SER A 107 15.76 -0.03 15.57
N PRO A 108 16.21 -1.23 15.16
CA PRO A 108 15.60 -2.50 15.56
C PRO A 108 15.58 -2.66 17.08
N ILE A 109 16.60 -2.10 17.73
CA ILE A 109 16.77 -2.08 19.18
C ILE A 109 15.64 -1.29 19.85
N ALA A 110 15.24 -0.14 19.29
CA ALA A 110 14.14 0.66 19.83
C ALA A 110 12.81 -0.12 19.75
N VAL A 111 12.51 -0.73 18.60
CA VAL A 111 11.27 -1.51 18.41
C VAL A 111 11.23 -2.73 19.32
N LEU A 112 12.33 -3.48 19.40
CA LEU A 112 12.46 -4.63 20.30
C LEU A 112 12.33 -4.20 21.78
N SER A 113 12.93 -3.07 22.17
CA SER A 113 12.85 -2.57 23.54
C SER A 113 11.42 -2.14 23.92
N LEU A 114 10.68 -1.49 23.03
CA LEU A 114 9.27 -1.15 23.25
C LEU A 114 8.40 -2.41 23.30
N SER A 115 8.65 -3.39 22.44
CA SER A 115 7.91 -4.65 22.40
C SER A 115 8.11 -5.45 23.70
N MET A 116 9.36 -5.57 24.17
CA MET A 116 9.71 -6.23 25.43
C MET A 116 9.12 -5.52 26.65
N LEU A 117 9.13 -4.18 26.68
CA LEU A 117 8.52 -3.39 27.75
C LEU A 117 7.00 -3.57 27.79
N ASN A 118 6.33 -3.53 26.63
CA ASN A 118 4.89 -3.77 26.53
C ASN A 118 4.54 -5.19 26.97
N PHE A 119 5.25 -6.21 26.46
CA PHE A 119 4.99 -7.59 26.84
C PHE A 119 5.20 -7.83 28.34
N GLY A 120 6.28 -7.30 28.93
CA GLY A 120 6.56 -7.42 30.37
C GLY A 120 5.53 -6.70 31.25
N PHE A 121 5.01 -5.55 30.79
CA PHE A 121 3.92 -4.85 31.45
C PHE A 121 2.63 -5.69 31.45
N TRP A 122 2.20 -6.20 30.30
CA TRP A 122 0.97 -6.99 30.19
C TRP A 122 1.06 -8.37 30.86
N ALA A 123 2.22 -9.04 30.79
CA ALA A 123 2.47 -10.30 31.49
C ALA A 123 2.40 -10.17 33.01
N SER A 124 2.71 -8.98 33.54
CA SER A 124 2.62 -8.66 34.97
C SER A 124 1.20 -8.24 35.39
N VAL A 125 0.42 -7.65 34.48
CA VAL A 125 -0.97 -7.20 34.74
C VAL A 125 -2.01 -8.33 34.59
N LEU A 126 -1.74 -9.34 33.74
CA LEU A 126 -2.65 -10.47 33.49
C LEU A 126 -2.99 -11.29 34.77
N PRO A 127 -2.03 -11.62 35.68
CA PRO A 127 -2.32 -12.31 36.94
C PRO A 127 -3.04 -11.43 37.97
N LEU A 128 -2.88 -10.10 37.91
CA LEU A 128 -3.54 -9.16 38.82
C LEU A 128 -5.04 -9.03 38.53
N HIS A 129 -5.45 -9.14 37.25
CA HIS A 129 -6.87 -9.06 36.86
C HIS A 129 -7.67 -10.33 37.20
N THR A 130 -7.02 -11.48 37.39
CA THR A 130 -7.71 -12.72 37.82
C THR A 130 -8.22 -12.63 39.26
N GLY A 131 -7.77 -11.62 40.03
CA GLY A 131 -8.22 -11.35 41.40
C GLY A 131 -8.80 -9.95 41.60
N LYS A 132 -10.14 -9.87 41.70
CA LYS A 132 -10.94 -8.87 42.47
C LYS A 132 -11.38 -7.56 41.76
N ARG A 133 -12.72 -7.47 41.56
CA ARG A 133 -13.70 -6.33 41.71
C ARG A 133 -14.38 -5.68 40.46
N CYS A 134 -15.69 -5.94 40.40
CA CYS A 134 -16.91 -5.17 40.03
C CYS A 134 -17.06 -4.21 38.84
N CYS A 135 -16.06 -3.81 38.05
CA CYS A 135 -16.32 -3.21 36.71
C CYS A 135 -15.85 -4.18 35.63
N PHE A 136 -16.73 -5.12 35.27
CA PHE A 136 -16.37 -6.28 34.46
C PHE A 136 -16.12 -5.94 32.98
N CYS A 137 -16.75 -4.90 32.44
CA CYS A 137 -16.67 -4.57 31.01
C CYS A 137 -15.46 -3.68 30.68
N LEU A 138 -15.30 -2.52 31.32
CA LEU A 138 -14.23 -1.57 30.99
C LEU A 138 -12.82 -2.15 31.17
N SER A 139 -12.59 -2.83 32.30
CA SER A 139 -11.29 -3.41 32.65
C SER A 139 -10.87 -4.50 31.65
N ARG A 140 -11.83 -5.28 31.15
CA ARG A 140 -11.57 -6.29 30.10
C ARG A 140 -11.27 -5.66 28.74
N VAL A 141 -11.93 -4.55 28.42
CA VAL A 141 -11.74 -3.85 27.14
C VAL A 141 -10.40 -3.11 27.10
N ILE A 142 -10.00 -2.46 28.20
CA ILE A 142 -8.67 -1.84 28.34
C ILE A 142 -7.57 -2.89 28.23
N PHE A 143 -7.77 -4.07 28.83
CA PHE A 143 -6.84 -5.18 28.71
C PHE A 143 -6.72 -5.69 27.26
N ALA A 144 -7.86 -5.86 26.57
CA ALA A 144 -7.87 -6.28 25.17
C ALA A 144 -7.27 -5.22 24.23
N LEU A 145 -7.48 -3.93 24.51
CA LEU A 145 -6.82 -2.83 23.79
C LEU A 145 -5.29 -2.87 23.97
N GLY A 146 -4.86 -3.19 25.18
CA GLY A 146 -3.46 -3.41 25.54
C GLY A 146 -2.76 -4.54 24.79
N ILE A 147 -3.42 -5.69 24.70
CA ILE A 147 -2.95 -6.82 23.90
C ILE A 147 -2.85 -6.42 22.42
N SER A 148 -3.84 -5.70 21.89
CA SER A 148 -3.83 -5.23 20.51
C SER A 148 -2.67 -4.26 20.22
N MET A 149 -2.39 -3.34 21.15
CA MET A 149 -1.22 -2.45 21.05
C MET A 149 0.10 -3.23 21.08
N THR A 150 0.18 -4.29 21.87
CA THR A 150 1.36 -5.18 21.90
C THR A 150 1.52 -5.92 20.57
N PHE A 151 0.41 -6.36 19.97
CA PHE A 151 0.40 -7.04 18.67
C PHE A 151 0.91 -6.13 17.54
N ILE A 152 0.56 -4.83 17.53
CA ILE A 152 1.13 -3.84 16.58
C ILE A 152 2.65 -3.71 16.74
N ASN A 153 3.14 -3.69 17.97
CA ASN A 153 4.56 -3.47 18.25
C ASN A 153 5.46 -4.69 17.99
N ILE A 154 4.92 -5.80 17.48
CA ILE A 154 5.74 -6.95 17.07
C ILE A 154 6.50 -6.55 15.78
N PRO A 155 7.85 -6.59 15.77
CA PRO A 155 8.70 -6.22 14.64
C PRO A 155 8.67 -7.27 13.52
N VAL A 156 7.48 -7.57 12.99
CA VAL A 156 7.29 -8.59 11.95
C VAL A 156 7.93 -8.19 10.62
N GLU A 157 8.06 -6.90 10.36
CA GLU A 157 8.65 -6.32 9.16
C GLU A 157 10.13 -6.66 9.02
N TRP A 158 10.81 -6.92 10.14
CA TRP A 158 12.22 -7.33 10.15
C TRP A 158 12.40 -8.75 9.58
N PHE A 159 11.39 -9.61 9.66
CA PHE A 159 11.44 -10.91 8.98
C PHE A 159 11.40 -10.76 7.45
N SER A 160 10.88 -9.64 6.93
CA SER A 160 10.87 -9.36 5.49
C SER A 160 12.25 -9.04 4.90
N ILE A 161 13.27 -8.80 5.73
CA ILE A 161 14.65 -8.61 5.26
C ILE A 161 15.27 -9.96 4.84
N GLY A 162 14.83 -11.06 5.44
CA GLY A 162 15.35 -12.40 5.17
C GLY A 162 14.43 -13.29 4.32
N PHE A 163 13.13 -12.96 4.25
CA PHE A 163 12.14 -13.72 3.50
C PHE A 163 11.21 -12.79 2.73
N ASP A 164 11.05 -13.05 1.43
CA ASP A 164 10.15 -12.30 0.57
C ASP A 164 8.71 -12.74 0.75
N TRP A 165 8.00 -12.10 1.67
CA TRP A 165 6.58 -12.36 1.90
C TRP A 165 5.71 -11.24 1.34
N THR A 166 5.06 -11.53 0.21
CA THR A 166 4.13 -10.61 -0.47
C THR A 166 2.91 -10.22 0.37
N TRP A 167 2.61 -10.97 1.43
CA TRP A 167 1.47 -10.78 2.35
C TRP A 167 1.80 -9.88 3.55
N MET A 168 3.00 -9.29 3.61
CA MET A 168 3.41 -8.40 4.69
C MET A 168 2.52 -7.14 4.79
N LEU A 169 2.18 -6.50 3.66
CA LEU A 169 1.27 -5.33 3.67
C LEU A 169 -0.11 -5.69 4.21
N LEU A 170 -0.68 -6.80 3.72
CA LEU A 170 -1.98 -7.28 4.19
C LEU A 170 -1.95 -7.56 5.70
N PHE A 171 -0.87 -8.16 6.20
CA PHE A 171 -0.70 -8.42 7.63
C PHE A 171 -0.59 -7.11 8.44
N GLY A 172 0.11 -6.11 7.92
CA GLY A 172 0.17 -4.76 8.50
C GLY A 172 -1.20 -4.10 8.60
N ASP A 173 -2.00 -4.16 7.54
CA ASP A 173 -3.35 -3.60 7.48
C ASP A 173 -4.30 -4.30 8.46
N ILE A 174 -4.27 -5.64 8.52
CA ILE A 174 -5.08 -6.42 9.47
C ILE A 174 -4.73 -6.02 10.91
N ARG A 175 -3.44 -5.89 11.21
CA ARG A 175 -2.93 -5.55 12.55
C ARG A 175 -3.41 -4.16 12.99
N GLN A 176 -3.32 -3.16 12.09
CA GLN A 176 -3.86 -1.81 12.34
C GLN A 176 -5.39 -1.82 12.45
N GLY A 177 -6.08 -2.56 11.58
CA GLY A 177 -7.53 -2.71 11.59
C GLY A 177 -8.07 -3.27 12.90
N ILE A 178 -7.44 -4.31 13.46
CA ILE A 178 -7.81 -4.89 14.76
C ILE A 178 -7.66 -3.86 15.88
N PHE A 179 -6.58 -3.07 15.87
CA PHE A 179 -6.39 -2.01 16.86
C PHE A 179 -7.45 -0.92 16.77
N TYR A 180 -7.78 -0.44 15.57
CA TYR A 180 -8.83 0.55 15.39
C TYR A 180 -10.20 0.03 15.83
N ALA A 181 -10.53 -1.23 15.53
CA ALA A 181 -11.77 -1.86 15.98
C ALA A 181 -11.86 -1.95 17.51
N MET A 182 -10.77 -2.32 18.18
CA MET A 182 -10.68 -2.38 19.64
C MET A 182 -10.75 -0.99 20.28
N LEU A 183 -10.08 0.00 19.68
CA LEU A 183 -10.11 1.39 20.15
C LEU A 183 -11.51 1.98 20.05
N LEU A 184 -12.21 1.76 18.94
CA LEU A 184 -13.60 2.17 18.78
C LEU A 184 -14.52 1.49 19.81
N SER A 185 -14.34 0.19 20.04
CA SER A 185 -15.09 -0.56 21.05
C SER A 185 -14.86 0.00 22.46
N PHE A 186 -13.61 0.38 22.78
CA PHE A 186 -13.27 1.07 24.02
C PHE A 186 -14.00 2.41 24.16
N TRP A 187 -13.97 3.27 23.15
CA TRP A 187 -14.64 4.57 23.20
C TRP A 187 -16.15 4.46 23.39
N ILE A 188 -16.82 3.52 22.70
CA ILE A 188 -18.27 3.33 22.83
C ILE A 188 -18.63 2.88 24.25
N ILE A 189 -17.92 1.90 24.79
CA ILE A 189 -18.19 1.38 26.14
C ILE A 189 -17.87 2.43 27.21
N PHE A 190 -16.78 3.18 27.03
CA PHE A 190 -16.39 4.27 27.94
C PHE A 190 -17.45 5.37 27.99
N CYS A 191 -17.94 5.85 26.84
CA CYS A 191 -19.00 6.84 26.78
C CYS A 191 -20.32 6.32 27.38
N GLY A 192 -20.65 5.05 27.14
CA GLY A 192 -21.85 4.42 27.70
C GLY A 192 -21.81 4.28 29.22
N GLU A 193 -20.64 3.98 29.79
CA GLU A 193 -20.46 3.87 31.24
C GLU A 193 -20.42 5.23 31.95
N HIS A 194 -19.92 6.29 31.30
CA HIS A 194 -19.87 7.65 31.85
C HIS A 194 -21.17 8.46 31.72
N MET A 195 -22.13 8.01 30.90
CA MET A 195 -23.45 8.65 30.75
C MET A 195 -24.53 8.09 31.68
N MET A 196 -24.25 7.00 32.41
CA MET A 196 -25.11 6.42 33.46
C MET A 196 -24.67 6.89 34.85
#